data_AF-A0A511DQ93-F1
#
_entry.id   AF-A0A511DQ93-F1
#
_cell.length_a   1.000
_cell.length_b   1.000
_cell.length_c   1.000
_cell.angle_alpha   90.00
_cell.angle_beta   90.00
_cell.angle_gamma   90.00
#
_symmetry.space_group_name_H-M   'P 1'
#
loop_
_entity.id
_entity.type
_entity.pdbx_description
1 polymer ?
#
loop_
_entity_poly.entity_id
_entity_poly.type
_entity_poly.pdbx_seq_one_letter_code
_entity_poly.pdbx_strand_id
1 'polypeptide(L)'
;MEAAIALGVLVVVALAAMGAVLAVVAAVRCTDAAREAARLAARGEPDRGRAVAVQLAPPGAVVDVGTRGDDVVVSVTAPAVRPFPFRVSARAVAATEPGGTEPAASAAAAAGLLVLRLRRARRRAGPRAGRRAGPRARSQAGPRARSQAGPRARSRAGSRPRGSDDSGVATVHAALAAVLVLGLAVVGIELGGAVLARHRAEAAADLAALAAATDAALGQDAACARARTIAAGMDSTLRRCVFDGWDALVEVGTPRAAVLGDPEALGRARAGPAEPP
;
A
#
# COMPACT_ATOMS: atom_id res chain seq x y z
N MET A 1 -12.00 11.81 -35.53
CA MET A 1 -11.07 12.10 -34.42
C MET A 1 -11.69 11.80 -33.06
N GLU A 2 -12.98 12.11 -32.85
CA GLU A 2 -13.70 11.84 -31.57
C GLU A 2 -13.72 10.37 -31.17
N ALA A 3 -13.97 9.45 -32.11
CA ALA A 3 -13.91 8.01 -31.85
C ALA A 3 -12.52 7.55 -31.37
N ALA A 4 -11.44 8.19 -31.83
CA ALA A 4 -10.09 7.88 -31.38
C ALA A 4 -9.83 8.37 -29.95
N ILE A 5 -10.40 9.52 -29.58
CA ILE A 5 -10.33 10.05 -28.21
C ILE A 5 -11.15 9.18 -27.26
N ALA A 6 -12.38 8.83 -27.64
CA ALA A 6 -13.24 7.95 -26.86
C ALA A 6 -12.61 6.56 -26.65
N LEU A 7 -12.03 5.99 -27.70
CA LEU A 7 -11.27 4.73 -27.61
C LEU A 7 -10.04 4.89 -26.70
N GLY A 8 -9.30 6.00 -26.83
CA GLY A 8 -8.14 6.28 -25.98
C GLY A 8 -8.51 6.36 -24.49
N VAL A 9 -9.60 7.07 -24.16
CA VAL A 9 -10.12 7.14 -22.78
C VAL A 9 -10.54 5.76 -22.30
N LEU A 10 -11.30 5.00 -23.09
CA LEU A 10 -11.74 3.65 -22.72
C LEU A 10 -10.56 2.71 -22.45
N VAL A 11 -9.51 2.77 -23.27
CA VAL A 11 -8.29 1.98 -23.06
C VAL A 11 -7.61 2.38 -21.76
N VAL A 12 -7.45 3.67 -21.48
CA VAL A 12 -6.86 4.14 -20.21
C VAL A 12 -7.69 3.68 -19.00
N VAL A 13 -9.01 3.78 -19.09
CA VAL A 13 -9.96 3.34 -18.06
C VAL A 13 -9.83 1.83 -17.82
N ALA A 14 -9.84 1.02 -18.88
CA ALA A 14 -9.71 -0.43 -18.77
C ALA A 14 -8.37 -0.83 -18.17
N LEU A 15 -7.27 -0.17 -18.56
CA LEU A 15 -5.94 -0.40 -17.98
C LEU A 15 -5.89 -0.02 -16.50
N ALA A 16 -6.51 1.10 -16.11
CA ALA A 16 -6.60 1.51 -14.71
C ALA A 16 -7.41 0.52 -13.86
N ALA A 17 -8.57 0.07 -14.35
CA ALA A 17 -9.41 -0.92 -13.68
C ALA A 17 -8.68 -2.26 -13.54
N MET A 18 -8.05 -2.75 -14.62
CA MET A 18 -7.21 -3.95 -14.57
C MET A 18 -6.07 -3.80 -13.56
N GLY A 19 -5.41 -2.63 -13.53
CA GLY A 19 -4.35 -2.36 -12.59
C GLY A 19 -4.80 -2.37 -11.12
N ALA A 20 -6.00 -1.85 -10.84
CA ALA A 20 -6.61 -1.92 -9.52
C ALA A 20 -6.89 -3.38 -9.10
N VAL A 21 -7.47 -4.18 -9.99
CA VAL A 21 -7.72 -5.62 -9.74
C VAL A 21 -6.40 -6.36 -9.45
N LEU A 22 -5.37 -6.14 -10.26
CA LEU A 22 -4.05 -6.75 -10.06
C LEU A 22 -3.43 -6.36 -8.70
N ALA A 23 -3.57 -5.09 -8.29
CA ALA A 23 -3.12 -4.62 -6.99
C ALA A 23 -3.85 -5.32 -5.83
N VAL A 24 -5.17 -5.51 -5.94
CA VAL A 24 -5.97 -6.24 -4.95
C VAL A 24 -5.52 -7.71 -4.89
N VAL A 25 -5.36 -8.38 -6.03
CA VAL A 25 -4.87 -9.77 -6.08
C VAL A 25 -3.48 -9.88 -5.44
N ALA A 26 -2.59 -8.93 -5.71
CA ALA A 26 -1.27 -8.90 -5.09
C ALA A 26 -1.35 -8.74 -3.56
N ALA A 27 -2.26 -7.91 -3.06
CA ALA A 27 -2.48 -7.71 -1.63
C ALA A 27 -3.03 -8.96 -0.94
N VAL A 28 -3.98 -9.66 -1.57
CA VAL A 28 -4.52 -10.94 -1.08
C VAL A 28 -3.41 -11.98 -0.99
N ARG A 29 -2.66 -12.19 -2.08
CA ARG A 29 -1.54 -13.14 -2.11
C ARG A 29 -0.43 -12.82 -1.11
N CYS A 30 -0.13 -11.55 -0.88
CA CYS A 30 0.83 -11.16 0.17
C CYS A 30 0.31 -11.55 1.57
N THR A 31 -1.00 -11.40 1.81
CA THR A 31 -1.62 -11.72 3.10
C THR A 31 -1.61 -13.23 3.36
N ASP A 32 -1.96 -14.03 2.34
CA ASP A 32 -1.94 -15.49 2.44
C ASP A 32 -0.51 -16.01 2.65
N ALA A 33 0.45 -15.50 1.87
CA ALA A 33 1.86 -15.84 2.04
C ALA A 33 2.39 -15.50 3.44
N ALA A 34 2.06 -14.32 3.97
CA ALA A 34 2.50 -13.90 5.30
C ALA A 34 1.92 -14.81 6.40
N ARG A 35 0.63 -15.14 6.33
CA ARG A 35 -0.04 -16.00 7.31
C ARG A 35 0.53 -17.41 7.32
N GLU A 36 0.77 -17.99 6.15
CA GLU A 36 1.30 -19.35 6.06
C GLU A 36 2.75 -19.43 6.54
N ALA A 37 3.59 -18.47 6.15
CA ALA A 37 4.95 -18.40 6.68
C ALA A 37 4.99 -18.17 8.19
N ALA A 38 4.09 -17.33 8.74
CA ALA A 38 4.02 -17.10 10.18
C ALA A 38 3.67 -18.40 10.93
N ARG A 39 2.73 -19.20 10.41
CA ARG A 39 2.35 -20.49 11.01
C ARG A 39 3.49 -21.50 10.99
N LEU A 40 4.21 -21.62 9.88
CA LEU A 40 5.35 -22.55 9.78
C LEU A 40 6.52 -22.10 10.65
N ALA A 41 6.80 -20.81 10.68
CA ALA A 41 7.87 -20.27 11.49
C ALA A 41 7.56 -20.34 12.99
N ALA A 42 6.29 -20.22 13.40
CA ALA A 42 5.86 -20.44 14.79
C ALA A 42 6.09 -21.88 15.28
N ARG A 43 6.15 -22.85 14.36
CA ARG A 43 6.51 -24.25 14.63
C ARG A 43 8.02 -24.51 14.63
N GLY A 44 8.84 -23.47 14.47
CA GLY A 44 10.29 -23.61 14.38
C GLY A 44 10.83 -23.97 13.00
N GLU A 45 10.02 -23.87 11.92
CA GLU A 45 10.44 -24.12 10.54
C GLU A 45 10.49 -22.83 9.68
N PRO A 46 11.30 -21.80 10.04
CA PRO A 46 11.27 -20.50 9.38
C PRO A 46 11.72 -20.53 7.92
N ASP A 47 12.72 -21.35 7.58
CA ASP A 47 13.22 -21.48 6.20
C ASP A 47 12.19 -22.13 5.28
N ARG A 48 11.47 -23.14 5.78
CA ARG A 48 10.36 -23.78 5.06
C ARG A 48 9.19 -22.81 4.89
N GLY A 49 8.87 -22.05 5.94
CA GLY A 49 7.88 -20.97 5.88
C GLY A 49 8.22 -19.95 4.80
N ARG A 50 9.49 -19.51 4.75
CA ARG A 50 9.96 -18.57 3.72
C ARG A 50 9.85 -19.15 2.31
N ALA A 51 10.20 -20.42 2.12
CA ALA A 51 10.08 -21.09 0.82
C ALA A 51 8.61 -21.15 0.35
N VAL A 52 7.68 -21.50 1.23
CA VAL A 52 6.24 -21.53 0.94
C VAL A 52 5.71 -20.12 0.64
N ALA A 53 6.09 -19.12 1.42
CA ALA A 53 5.68 -17.73 1.15
C ALA A 53 6.18 -17.23 -0.20
N VAL A 54 7.40 -17.58 -0.61
CA VAL A 54 7.92 -17.20 -1.94
C VAL A 54 7.09 -17.84 -3.07
N GLN A 55 6.56 -19.05 -2.88
CA GLN A 55 5.68 -19.69 -3.86
C GLN A 55 4.29 -19.04 -3.94
N LEU A 56 3.75 -18.59 -2.82
CA LEU A 56 2.44 -17.93 -2.76
C LEU A 56 2.49 -16.45 -3.18
N ALA A 57 3.61 -15.78 -2.91
CA ALA A 57 3.74 -14.35 -3.07
C ALA A 57 3.76 -13.93 -4.56
N PRO A 58 3.33 -12.68 -4.86
CA PRO A 58 3.44 -12.14 -6.21
C PRO A 58 4.90 -12.04 -6.70
N PRO A 59 5.14 -12.03 -8.02
CA PRO A 59 6.48 -11.89 -8.57
C PRO A 59 7.19 -10.61 -8.08
N GLY A 60 8.45 -10.74 -7.68
CA GLY A 60 9.25 -9.64 -7.14
C GLY A 60 8.90 -9.26 -5.70
N ALA A 61 8.15 -10.12 -4.99
CA ALA A 61 7.95 -9.98 -3.56
C ALA A 61 9.24 -10.21 -2.78
N VAL A 62 9.40 -9.45 -1.70
CA VAL A 62 10.43 -9.62 -0.69
C VAL A 62 9.73 -10.15 0.56
N VAL A 63 10.19 -11.30 1.05
CA VAL A 63 9.71 -11.94 2.28
C VAL A 63 10.79 -11.81 3.35
N ASP A 64 10.40 -11.21 4.47
CA ASP A 64 11.23 -11.03 5.67
C ASP A 64 10.55 -11.73 6.84
N VAL A 65 11.29 -12.60 7.52
CA VAL A 65 10.83 -13.38 8.68
C VAL A 65 11.75 -13.01 9.83
N GLY A 66 11.19 -12.44 10.89
CA GLY A 66 11.92 -12.08 12.09
C GLY A 66 11.24 -12.63 13.34
N THR A 67 12.00 -12.75 14.41
CA THR A 67 11.50 -13.08 15.75
C THR A 67 11.52 -11.83 16.63
N ARG A 68 10.52 -11.68 17.49
CA ARG A 68 10.39 -10.59 18.45
C ARG A 68 9.93 -11.18 19.79
N GLY A 69 10.89 -11.49 20.66
CA GLY A 69 10.59 -12.27 21.87
C GLY A 69 10.09 -13.65 21.44
N ASP A 70 8.93 -14.04 21.98
CA ASP A 70 8.27 -15.32 21.69
C ASP A 70 7.31 -15.24 20.48
N ASP A 71 7.35 -14.16 19.72
CA ASP A 71 6.48 -13.99 18.55
C ASP A 71 7.29 -13.99 17.26
N VAL A 72 6.82 -14.71 16.25
CA VAL A 72 7.33 -14.61 14.88
C VAL A 72 6.55 -13.55 14.14
N VAL A 73 7.27 -12.64 13.49
CA VAL A 73 6.72 -11.57 12.64
C VAL A 73 7.18 -11.78 11.21
N VAL A 74 6.23 -11.98 10.31
CA VAL A 74 6.49 -12.12 8.87
C VAL A 74 5.97 -10.88 8.13
N SER A 75 6.80 -10.31 7.26
CA SER A 75 6.39 -9.26 6.34
C SER A 75 6.66 -9.66 4.89
N VAL A 76 5.66 -9.44 4.03
CA VAL A 76 5.72 -9.72 2.59
C VAL A 76 5.41 -8.42 1.85
N THR A 77 6.34 -7.95 1.03
CA THR A 77 6.19 -6.71 0.25
C THR A 77 6.41 -6.97 -1.23
N ALA A 78 5.44 -6.62 -2.07
CA ALA A 78 5.48 -6.85 -3.51
C ALA A 78 5.16 -5.59 -4.33
N PRO A 79 5.65 -5.46 -5.57
CA PRO A 79 5.16 -4.45 -6.50
C PRO A 79 3.70 -4.75 -6.89
N ALA A 80 2.83 -3.74 -6.82
CA ALA A 80 1.39 -3.91 -7.06
C ALA A 80 1.05 -4.03 -8.56
N VAL A 81 1.64 -3.16 -9.38
CA VAL A 81 1.40 -3.08 -10.83
C VAL A 81 2.61 -2.44 -11.51
N ARG A 82 3.23 -3.16 -12.46
CA ARG A 82 4.29 -2.60 -13.32
C ARG A 82 3.65 -1.78 -14.46
N PRO A 83 4.24 -0.64 -14.87
CA PRO A 83 5.55 -0.07 -14.46
C PRO A 83 5.51 0.88 -13.25
N PHE A 84 4.35 1.04 -12.61
CA PHE A 84 4.19 2.04 -11.56
C PHE A 84 4.94 1.67 -10.26
N PRO A 85 5.44 2.66 -9.49
CA PRO A 85 6.22 2.42 -8.28
C PRO A 85 5.38 2.07 -7.04
N PHE A 86 4.14 1.58 -7.23
CA PHE A 86 3.26 1.21 -6.14
C PHE A 86 3.63 -0.16 -5.58
N ARG A 87 3.64 -0.29 -4.25
CA ARG A 87 3.92 -1.54 -3.55
C ARG A 87 2.76 -1.87 -2.62
N VAL A 88 2.46 -3.15 -2.52
CA VAL A 88 1.57 -3.70 -1.50
C VAL A 88 2.42 -4.44 -0.47
N SER A 89 2.05 -4.33 0.79
CA SER A 89 2.71 -5.05 1.88
C SER A 89 1.65 -5.68 2.79
N ALA A 90 1.95 -6.88 3.27
CA ALA A 90 1.19 -7.57 4.29
C ALA A 90 2.13 -7.99 5.43
N ARG A 91 1.58 -8.03 6.64
CA ARG A 91 2.28 -8.45 7.86
C ARG A 91 1.42 -9.45 8.60
N ALA A 92 2.04 -10.48 9.16
CA ALA A 92 1.41 -11.48 10.00
C ALA A 92 2.28 -11.76 11.22
N VAL A 93 1.66 -11.98 12.37
CA VAL A 93 2.31 -12.32 13.63
C VAL A 93 1.74 -13.64 14.15
N ALA A 94 2.60 -14.50 14.67
CA ALA A 94 2.20 -15.74 15.33
C ALA A 94 3.09 -15.94 16.56
N ALA A 95 2.48 -16.27 17.70
CA ALA A 95 3.23 -16.71 18.88
C ALA A 95 3.89 -18.06 18.59
N THR A 96 5.14 -18.24 18.98
CA THR A 96 5.80 -19.55 18.94
C THR A 96 5.15 -20.45 19.96
N GLU A 97 5.00 -21.74 19.63
CA GLU A 97 4.67 -22.70 20.68
C GLU A 97 5.77 -22.67 21.75
N PRO A 98 5.41 -22.62 23.05
CA PRO A 98 6.39 -22.54 24.13
C PRO A 98 7.14 -23.88 24.24
N GLY A 99 8.12 -24.08 23.36
CA GLY A 99 9.18 -25.05 23.55
C GLY A 99 10.14 -24.48 24.59
N GLY A 100 10.16 -25.06 25.78
CA GLY A 100 11.01 -24.62 26.89
C GLY A 100 12.48 -24.58 26.48
N THR A 101 13.00 -23.39 26.19
CA THR A 101 14.40 -23.05 26.40
C THR A 101 14.52 -21.53 26.52
N GLU A 102 15.08 -21.10 27.63
CA GLU A 102 15.25 -19.71 28.06
C GLU A 102 16.02 -18.82 27.05
N PRO A 103 15.80 -17.49 27.12
CA PRO A 103 15.90 -16.59 26.00
C PRO A 103 17.33 -16.17 25.66
N ALA A 104 17.67 -16.20 24.37
CA ALA A 104 18.78 -15.45 23.78
C ALA A 104 18.45 -13.94 23.73
N ALA A 105 18.24 -13.35 24.91
CA ALA A 105 18.23 -11.92 25.11
C ALA A 105 19.66 -11.39 24.99
N SER A 106 20.02 -10.76 23.86
CA SER A 106 21.01 -9.66 23.79
C SER A 106 21.49 -9.24 22.38
N ALA A 107 21.05 -9.84 21.27
CA ALA A 107 21.67 -9.55 19.95
C ALA A 107 20.91 -8.58 19.01
N ALA A 108 19.59 -8.39 19.15
CA ALA A 108 18.77 -7.79 18.09
C ALA A 108 18.52 -6.26 18.17
N ALA A 109 19.08 -5.56 19.16
CA ALA A 109 18.96 -4.10 19.28
C ALA A 109 19.65 -3.31 18.13
N ALA A 110 20.51 -3.97 17.33
CA ALA A 110 21.27 -3.33 16.26
C ALA A 110 20.55 -3.25 14.89
N ALA A 111 19.57 -4.12 14.61
CA ALA A 111 18.95 -4.20 13.27
C ALA A 111 17.81 -3.17 13.05
N GLY A 112 17.06 -2.83 14.11
CA GLY A 112 15.93 -1.88 14.05
C GLY A 112 16.33 -0.45 13.69
N LEU A 113 17.56 -0.02 14.02
CA LEU A 113 18.06 1.31 13.65
C LEU A 113 18.49 1.40 12.18
N LEU A 114 18.83 0.29 11.52
CA LEU A 114 19.39 0.31 10.17
C LEU A 114 18.31 0.56 9.10
N VAL A 115 17.11 -0.02 9.29
CA VAL A 115 15.99 0.12 8.35
C VAL A 115 15.39 1.53 8.38
N LEU A 116 15.38 2.20 9.55
CA LEU A 116 14.95 3.60 9.64
C LEU A 116 15.97 4.60 9.06
N ARG A 117 17.28 4.33 9.16
CA ARG A 117 18.32 5.24 8.65
C ARG A 117 18.39 5.28 7.11
N LEU A 118 18.10 4.18 6.42
CA LEU A 118 18.11 4.13 4.96
C LEU A 118 16.94 4.87 4.30
N ARG A 119 15.82 5.07 5.01
CA ARG A 119 14.68 5.89 4.51
C ARG A 119 14.94 7.40 4.54
N ARG A 120 15.87 7.89 5.36
CA ARG A 120 16.16 9.34 5.50
C ARG A 120 17.17 9.87 4.48
N ALA A 121 18.09 9.06 3.96
CA ALA A 121 19.16 9.51 3.06
C ALA A 121 18.68 9.82 1.63
N ARG A 122 17.64 9.15 1.12
CA ARG A 122 17.19 9.33 -0.28
C ARG A 122 16.29 10.54 -0.53
N ARG A 123 15.85 11.27 0.50
CA ARG A 123 15.02 12.48 0.36
C ARG A 123 15.81 13.78 0.17
N ARG A 124 17.16 13.75 0.14
CA ARG A 124 17.98 14.97 -0.01
C ARG A 124 18.58 15.21 -1.40
N ALA A 125 18.51 14.26 -2.33
CA ALA A 125 19.05 14.42 -3.69
C ALA A 125 17.95 14.80 -4.70
N GLY A 126 17.51 16.06 -4.66
CA GLY A 126 16.70 16.64 -5.74
C GLY A 126 17.61 17.27 -6.81
N PRO A 127 17.37 17.09 -8.12
CA PRO A 127 18.16 17.77 -9.13
C PRO A 127 17.67 19.21 -9.31
N ARG A 128 18.50 20.16 -8.86
CA ARG A 128 18.41 21.57 -9.24
C ARG A 128 19.04 21.74 -10.63
N ALA A 129 18.22 21.98 -11.66
CA ALA A 129 18.71 22.42 -12.97
C ALA A 129 18.62 23.95 -13.05
N GLY A 130 19.71 24.61 -12.63
CA GLY A 130 19.92 26.04 -12.77
C GLY A 130 20.50 26.40 -14.13
N ARG A 131 19.95 27.45 -14.73
CA ARG A 131 20.44 28.18 -15.92
C ARG A 131 21.91 28.58 -15.77
N ARG A 132 22.67 28.58 -16.88
CA ARG A 132 23.68 29.61 -17.23
C ARG A 132 24.17 29.48 -18.68
N ALA A 133 24.64 30.60 -19.20
CA ALA A 133 24.72 30.99 -20.60
C ALA A 133 26.14 30.93 -21.21
N GLY A 134 26.21 30.58 -22.51
CA GLY A 134 27.14 31.01 -23.60
C GLY A 134 28.67 30.85 -23.46
N PRO A 135 29.49 31.25 -24.47
CA PRO A 135 29.25 31.35 -25.94
C PRO A 135 30.43 30.86 -26.85
N ARG A 136 30.19 30.87 -28.18
CA ARG A 136 31.10 31.19 -29.34
C ARG A 136 31.26 30.15 -30.48
N ALA A 137 30.84 30.61 -31.66
CA ALA A 137 31.56 30.68 -32.95
C ALA A 137 31.89 29.41 -33.77
N ARG A 138 31.27 29.31 -34.96
CA ARG A 138 31.85 29.43 -36.33
C ARG A 138 30.72 29.15 -37.34
N SER A 139 30.29 30.11 -38.15
CA SER A 139 30.81 30.48 -39.48
C SER A 139 30.85 29.31 -40.46
N GLN A 140 29.92 29.31 -41.41
CA GLN A 140 30.22 29.11 -42.84
C GLN A 140 29.09 29.68 -43.72
N ALA A 141 29.51 30.22 -44.86
CA ALA A 141 28.84 31.20 -45.71
C ALA A 141 27.93 30.57 -46.78
N GLY A 142 27.15 31.43 -47.46
CA GLY A 142 26.07 31.17 -48.44
C GLY A 142 26.47 30.54 -49.80
N PRO A 143 25.82 30.84 -50.96
CA PRO A 143 24.96 31.99 -51.27
C PRO A 143 23.64 31.75 -52.07
N ARG A 144 22.75 32.76 -51.94
CA ARG A 144 21.79 33.44 -52.84
C ARG A 144 21.31 32.81 -54.18
N ALA A 145 19.99 32.84 -54.40
CA ALA A 145 19.23 33.49 -55.51
C ALA A 145 17.75 33.08 -55.43
N ARG A 146 16.70 33.79 -55.82
CA ARG A 146 16.40 35.15 -56.31
C ARG A 146 14.89 35.33 -56.11
N SER A 147 14.49 36.58 -55.94
CA SER A 147 13.12 37.07 -55.96
C SER A 147 12.38 36.75 -57.26
N GLN A 148 11.06 36.56 -57.20
CA GLN A 148 10.11 37.24 -58.08
C GLN A 148 8.81 37.56 -57.34
N ALA A 149 8.28 38.74 -57.63
CA ALA A 149 7.13 39.36 -56.99
C ALA A 149 5.93 39.41 -57.95
N GLY A 150 4.73 39.24 -57.38
CA GLY A 150 3.45 39.84 -57.81
C GLY A 150 2.56 39.01 -58.75
N PRO A 151 1.28 39.41 -58.98
CA PRO A 151 0.44 40.37 -58.24
C PRO A 151 -0.95 39.82 -57.82
N ARG A 152 -1.75 40.71 -57.22
CA ARG A 152 -3.09 40.55 -56.63
C ARG A 152 -4.16 39.97 -57.58
N ALA A 153 -5.04 39.11 -57.05
CA ALA A 153 -6.40 38.95 -57.59
C ALA A 153 -7.40 38.42 -56.54
N ARG A 154 -8.41 39.26 -56.29
CA ARG A 154 -9.84 38.95 -56.07
C ARG A 154 -10.24 38.29 -54.75
N SER A 155 -10.89 39.13 -53.95
CA SER A 155 -12.04 38.81 -53.11
C SER A 155 -12.97 37.77 -53.75
N ARG A 156 -13.10 36.61 -53.10
CA ARG A 156 -14.30 35.79 -53.17
C ARG A 156 -14.91 35.70 -51.78
N ALA A 157 -16.19 36.02 -51.76
CA ALA A 157 -17.06 36.02 -50.63
C ALA A 157 -17.09 34.65 -49.93
N GLY A 158 -17.17 34.72 -48.59
CA GLY A 158 -18.16 33.98 -47.82
C GLY A 158 -18.32 32.49 -48.10
N SER A 159 -17.53 31.70 -47.38
CA SER A 159 -18.08 30.52 -46.71
C SER A 159 -17.37 30.41 -45.37
N ARG A 160 -17.97 31.02 -44.34
CA ARG A 160 -17.64 30.66 -42.96
C ARG A 160 -17.95 29.16 -42.85
N PRO A 161 -17.00 28.29 -42.48
CA PRO A 161 -17.40 26.97 -42.04
C PRO A 161 -18.30 27.21 -40.83
N ARG A 162 -19.58 26.84 -40.93
CA ARG A 162 -20.44 26.66 -39.76
C ARG A 162 -19.76 25.55 -38.97
N GLY A 163 -18.95 25.93 -37.98
CA GLY A 163 -18.37 24.99 -37.04
C GLY A 163 -19.51 24.24 -36.38
N SER A 164 -19.49 22.92 -36.47
CA SER A 164 -20.39 22.08 -35.71
C SER A 164 -20.10 22.31 -34.22
N ASP A 165 -21.14 22.64 -33.46
CA ASP A 165 -21.10 22.71 -31.98
C ASP A 165 -20.77 21.34 -31.34
N ASP A 166 -20.69 20.26 -32.13
CA ASP A 166 -20.37 18.90 -31.67
C ASP A 166 -18.97 18.75 -31.04
N SER A 167 -18.05 19.68 -31.31
CA SER A 167 -16.69 19.64 -30.73
C SER A 167 -16.69 19.90 -29.20
N GLY A 168 -17.68 20.64 -28.70
CA GLY A 168 -17.83 20.93 -27.27
C GLY A 168 -18.38 19.73 -26.51
N VAL A 169 -19.38 19.05 -27.04
CA VAL A 169 -20.05 17.94 -26.34
C VAL A 169 -19.17 16.69 -26.24
N ALA A 170 -18.37 16.38 -27.28
CA ALA A 170 -17.51 15.20 -27.28
C ALA A 170 -16.40 15.26 -26.22
N THR A 171 -15.77 16.43 -26.06
CA THR A 171 -14.73 16.66 -25.04
C THR A 171 -15.31 16.68 -23.64
N VAL A 172 -16.51 17.25 -23.47
CA VAL A 172 -17.26 17.22 -22.20
C VAL A 172 -17.60 15.78 -21.81
N HIS A 173 -18.07 14.94 -22.75
CA HIS A 173 -18.37 13.54 -22.46
C HIS A 173 -17.12 12.72 -22.13
N ALA A 174 -16.01 12.94 -22.84
CA ALA A 174 -14.74 12.28 -22.53
C ALA A 174 -14.21 12.68 -21.14
N ALA A 175 -14.28 13.98 -20.81
CA ALA A 175 -13.90 14.48 -19.50
C ALA A 175 -14.81 13.93 -18.40
N LEU A 176 -16.13 13.91 -18.61
CA LEU A 176 -17.09 13.36 -17.67
C LEU A 176 -16.86 11.86 -17.44
N ALA A 177 -16.63 11.08 -18.49
CA ALA A 177 -16.33 9.66 -18.39
C ALA A 177 -15.01 9.41 -17.63
N ALA A 178 -13.98 10.20 -17.90
CA ALA A 178 -12.70 10.11 -17.18
C ALA A 178 -12.86 10.45 -15.69
N VAL A 179 -13.58 11.54 -15.36
CA VAL A 179 -13.87 11.93 -13.97
C VAL A 179 -14.71 10.87 -13.27
N LEU A 180 -15.74 10.33 -13.94
CA LEU A 180 -16.57 9.26 -13.39
C LEU A 180 -15.75 8.01 -13.06
N VAL A 181 -14.87 7.58 -13.97
CA VAL A 181 -14.03 6.40 -13.73
C VAL A 181 -13.01 6.66 -12.64
N LEU A 182 -12.31 7.80 -12.67
CA LEU A 182 -11.36 8.14 -11.61
C LEU A 182 -12.06 8.23 -10.26
N GLY A 183 -13.26 8.80 -10.23
CA GLY A 183 -14.12 8.82 -9.05
C GLY A 183 -14.49 7.42 -8.57
N LEU A 184 -15.01 6.55 -9.45
CA LEU A 184 -15.34 5.17 -9.11
C LEU A 184 -14.12 4.36 -8.63
N ALA A 185 -12.96 4.57 -9.24
CA ALA A 185 -11.72 3.92 -8.84
C ALA A 185 -11.27 4.40 -7.45
N VAL A 186 -11.29 5.71 -7.19
CA VAL A 186 -10.99 6.27 -5.87
C VAL A 186 -11.96 5.75 -4.82
N VAL A 187 -13.27 5.75 -5.10
CA VAL A 187 -14.30 5.20 -4.21
C VAL A 187 -14.06 3.71 -3.96
N GLY A 188 -13.78 2.92 -4.99
CA GLY A 188 -13.47 1.50 -4.86
C GLY A 188 -12.20 1.24 -4.03
N ILE A 189 -11.17 2.05 -4.20
CA ILE A 189 -9.93 1.98 -3.41
C ILE A 189 -10.19 2.34 -1.94
N GLU A 190 -10.98 3.38 -1.68
CA GLU A 190 -11.36 3.79 -0.32
C GLU A 190 -12.21 2.71 0.37
N LEU A 191 -13.20 2.15 -0.33
CA LEU A 191 -14.03 1.05 0.17
C LEU A 191 -13.18 -0.20 0.45
N GLY A 192 -12.33 -0.59 -0.51
CA GLY A 192 -11.42 -1.73 -0.33
C GLY A 192 -10.43 -1.51 0.82
N GLY A 193 -9.88 -0.31 0.94
CA GLY A 193 -9.02 0.09 2.05
C GLY A 193 -9.73 0.07 3.40
N ALA A 194 -10.98 0.54 3.45
CA ALA A 194 -11.80 0.52 4.67
C ALA A 194 -12.16 -0.91 5.10
N VAL A 195 -12.60 -1.77 4.17
CA VAL A 195 -12.92 -3.18 4.44
C VAL A 195 -11.68 -3.93 4.93
N LEU A 196 -10.55 -3.74 4.26
CA LEU A 196 -9.30 -4.40 4.65
C LEU A 196 -8.78 -3.90 6.01
N ALA A 197 -8.89 -2.59 6.29
CA ALA A 197 -8.51 -2.03 7.58
C ALA A 197 -9.39 -2.57 8.71
N ARG A 198 -10.70 -2.73 8.46
CA ARG A 198 -11.63 -3.28 9.45
C ARG A 198 -11.30 -4.74 9.80
N HIS A 199 -11.13 -5.59 8.79
CA HIS A 199 -10.75 -6.99 9.03
C HIS A 199 -9.39 -7.13 9.71
N ARG A 200 -8.44 -6.24 9.42
CA ARG A 200 -7.17 -6.21 10.15
C ARG A 200 -7.34 -5.80 11.59
N ALA A 201 -8.17 -4.80 11.87
CA ALA A 201 -8.43 -4.36 13.23
C ALA A 201 -9.11 -5.46 14.06
N GLU A 202 -10.05 -6.20 13.49
CA GLU A 202 -10.70 -7.34 14.15
C GLU A 202 -9.69 -8.46 14.45
N ALA A 203 -8.91 -8.90 13.45
CA ALA A 203 -7.89 -9.93 13.66
C ALA A 203 -6.82 -9.52 14.67
N ALA A 204 -6.42 -8.25 14.69
CA ALA A 204 -5.48 -7.73 15.69
C ALA A 204 -6.10 -7.70 17.09
N ALA A 205 -7.39 -7.38 17.21
CA ALA A 205 -8.10 -7.41 18.48
C ALA A 205 -8.17 -8.84 19.03
N ASP A 206 -8.50 -9.82 18.19
CA ASP A 206 -8.62 -11.23 18.58
C ASP A 206 -7.29 -11.78 19.11
N LEU A 207 -6.19 -11.56 18.39
CA LEU A 207 -4.86 -11.99 18.81
C LEU A 207 -4.40 -11.28 20.11
N ALA A 208 -4.70 -9.98 20.23
CA ALA A 208 -4.37 -9.23 21.44
C ALA A 208 -5.22 -9.68 22.64
N ALA A 209 -6.50 -10.02 22.44
CA ALA A 209 -7.38 -10.54 23.47
C ALA A 209 -6.92 -11.93 23.93
N LEU A 210 -6.60 -12.84 23.00
CA LEU A 210 -6.05 -14.17 23.34
C LEU A 210 -4.75 -14.04 24.13
N ALA A 211 -3.84 -13.15 23.71
CA ALA A 211 -2.60 -12.94 24.41
C ALA A 211 -2.77 -12.34 25.82
N ALA A 212 -3.73 -11.43 26.00
CA ALA A 212 -4.11 -10.97 27.34
C ALA A 212 -4.70 -12.10 28.18
N ALA A 213 -5.54 -12.96 27.59
CA ALA A 213 -6.14 -14.08 28.29
C ALA A 213 -5.10 -15.13 28.74
N THR A 214 -4.08 -15.42 27.93
CA THR A 214 -2.98 -16.32 28.29
C THR A 214 -2.22 -15.83 29.52
N ASP A 215 -1.96 -14.53 29.61
CA ASP A 215 -1.20 -13.93 30.71
C ASP A 215 -2.11 -13.42 31.84
N ALA A 216 -3.41 -13.73 31.82
CA ALA A 216 -4.38 -13.23 32.81
C ALA A 216 -4.02 -13.61 34.25
N ALA A 217 -3.45 -14.80 34.45
CA ALA A 217 -3.00 -15.29 35.77
C ALA A 217 -1.82 -14.50 36.35
N LEU A 218 -1.04 -13.80 35.50
CA LEU A 218 0.07 -12.94 35.91
C LEU A 218 -0.40 -11.54 36.36
N GLY A 219 -1.70 -11.24 36.19
CA GLY A 219 -2.32 -9.96 36.53
C GLY A 219 -2.59 -9.08 35.32
N GLN A 220 -3.51 -8.13 35.49
CA GLN A 220 -4.02 -7.27 34.42
C GLN A 220 -2.93 -6.44 33.72
N ASP A 221 -1.96 -5.91 34.45
CA ASP A 221 -0.91 -5.08 33.86
C ASP A 221 0.01 -5.88 32.93
N ALA A 222 0.36 -7.11 33.32
CA ALA A 222 1.15 -8.03 32.50
C ALA A 222 0.36 -8.44 31.24
N ALA A 223 -0.89 -8.86 31.41
CA ALA A 223 -1.78 -9.21 30.31
C ALA A 223 -1.98 -8.07 29.30
N CYS A 224 -2.27 -6.85 29.78
CA CYS A 224 -2.45 -5.70 28.90
C CYS A 224 -1.13 -5.24 28.26
N ALA A 225 0.03 -5.45 28.90
CA ALA A 225 1.33 -5.23 28.28
C ALA A 225 1.61 -6.23 27.14
N ARG A 226 1.23 -7.50 27.32
CA ARG A 226 1.33 -8.52 26.27
C ARG A 226 0.42 -8.20 25.09
N ALA A 227 -0.85 -7.89 25.33
CA ALA A 227 -1.79 -7.45 24.29
C ALA A 227 -1.28 -6.25 23.50
N ARG A 228 -0.65 -5.27 24.17
CA ARG A 228 -0.06 -4.10 23.51
C ARG A 228 1.09 -4.47 22.59
N THR A 229 1.91 -5.44 22.98
CA THR A 229 3.03 -5.94 22.17
C THR A 229 2.54 -6.63 20.90
N ILE A 230 1.51 -7.48 21.03
CA ILE A 230 0.86 -8.15 19.89
C ILE A 230 0.20 -7.15 18.95
N ALA A 231 -0.60 -6.20 19.48
CA ALA A 231 -1.24 -5.17 18.68
C ALA A 231 -0.20 -4.34 17.91
N ALA A 232 0.89 -3.91 18.56
CA ALA A 232 1.97 -3.19 17.90
C ALA A 232 2.68 -4.03 16.83
N GLY A 233 2.82 -5.34 17.04
CA GLY A 233 3.32 -6.29 16.05
C GLY A 233 2.45 -6.33 14.79
N MET A 234 1.13 -6.19 14.94
CA MET A 234 0.13 -6.14 13.87
C MET A 234 -0.03 -4.75 13.21
N ASP A 235 0.85 -3.79 13.53
CA ASP A 235 0.76 -2.38 13.11
C ASP A 235 -0.52 -1.68 13.61
N SER A 236 -1.05 -2.12 14.76
CA SER A 236 -2.23 -1.58 15.43
C SER A 236 -1.84 -0.96 16.79
N THR A 237 -2.70 -0.09 17.32
CA THR A 237 -2.54 0.51 18.64
C THR A 237 -3.58 -0.03 19.61
N LEU A 238 -3.15 -0.47 20.79
CA LEU A 238 -4.07 -0.87 21.86
C LEU A 238 -4.75 0.39 22.41
N ARG A 239 -6.06 0.49 22.20
CA ARG A 239 -6.88 1.64 22.66
C ARG A 239 -7.46 1.40 24.04
N ARG A 240 -7.88 0.16 24.32
CA ARG A 240 -8.44 -0.23 25.61
C ARG A 240 -8.14 -1.70 25.89
N CYS A 241 -7.85 -1.99 27.15
CA CYS A 241 -7.72 -3.35 27.67
C CYS A 241 -8.28 -3.34 29.07
N VAL A 242 -9.35 -4.09 29.29
CA VAL A 242 -10.04 -4.20 30.59
C VAL A 242 -10.43 -5.65 30.82
N PHE A 243 -10.53 -6.05 32.08
CA PHE A 243 -10.96 -7.40 32.45
C PHE A 243 -12.38 -7.38 33.02
N ASP A 244 -13.21 -8.33 32.58
CA ASP A 244 -14.50 -8.67 33.15
C ASP A 244 -14.40 -10.08 33.75
N GLY A 245 -14.09 -10.14 35.05
CA GLY A 245 -13.63 -11.39 35.68
C GLY A 245 -12.27 -11.81 35.11
N TRP A 246 -12.24 -12.96 34.42
CA TRP A 246 -11.05 -13.48 33.74
C TRP A 246 -11.02 -13.16 32.24
N ASP A 247 -12.10 -12.60 31.70
CA ASP A 247 -12.17 -12.29 30.27
C ASP A 247 -11.53 -10.94 29.98
N ALA A 248 -10.56 -10.92 29.07
CA ALA A 248 -9.97 -9.71 28.55
C ALA A 248 -10.85 -9.13 27.44
N LEU A 249 -11.37 -7.92 27.65
CA LEU A 249 -11.99 -7.10 26.61
C LEU A 249 -10.95 -6.13 26.06
N VAL A 250 -10.62 -6.31 24.79
CA VAL A 250 -9.56 -5.55 24.10
C VAL A 250 -10.15 -4.75 22.95
N GLU A 251 -9.78 -3.48 22.87
CA GLU A 251 -10.04 -2.61 21.72
C GLU A 251 -8.72 -2.17 21.10
N VAL A 252 -8.60 -2.34 19.80
CA VAL A 252 -7.42 -1.90 19.02
C VAL A 252 -7.84 -0.97 17.89
N GLY A 253 -6.96 -0.04 17.53
CA GLY A 253 -7.13 0.83 16.39
C GLY A 253 -6.04 0.62 15.36
N THR A 254 -6.43 0.42 14.10
CA THR A 254 -5.50 0.17 12.99
C THR A 254 -5.53 1.35 12.03
N PRO A 255 -4.39 2.01 11.75
CA PRO A 255 -4.36 3.16 10.86
C PRO A 255 -4.73 2.74 9.43
N ARG A 256 -5.49 3.59 8.74
CA ARG A 256 -5.81 3.45 7.32
C ARG A 256 -5.48 4.75 6.59
N ALA A 257 -4.97 4.62 5.37
CA ALA A 257 -4.86 5.75 4.47
C ALA A 257 -6.27 6.03 3.93
N ALA A 258 -6.85 7.16 4.34
CA ALA A 258 -8.17 7.59 3.94
C ALA A 258 -8.11 9.04 3.49
N VAL A 259 -8.67 9.36 2.34
CA VAL A 259 -8.92 10.74 1.93
C VAL A 259 -10.13 11.31 2.66
N LEU A 260 -11.12 10.45 2.96
CA LEU A 260 -12.36 10.79 3.64
C LEU A 260 -12.65 9.84 4.83
N GLY A 261 -13.10 10.42 5.95
CA GLY A 261 -13.49 9.69 7.16
C GLY A 261 -12.35 9.42 8.15
N ASP A 262 -12.62 8.58 9.16
CA ASP A 262 -11.69 8.35 10.26
C ASP A 262 -10.40 7.67 9.82
N PRO A 263 -9.21 8.17 10.18
CA PRO A 263 -7.93 7.61 9.74
C PRO A 263 -7.59 6.27 10.42
N GLU A 264 -8.50 5.71 11.21
CA GLU A 264 -8.28 4.52 12.01
C GLU A 264 -9.53 3.63 12.01
N ALA A 265 -9.34 2.34 11.78
CA ALA A 265 -10.37 1.33 11.93
C ALA A 265 -10.28 0.72 13.33
N LEU A 266 -11.37 0.78 14.10
CA LEU A 266 -11.45 0.16 15.41
C LEU A 266 -11.90 -1.29 15.30
N GLY A 267 -11.24 -2.17 16.05
CA GLY A 267 -11.57 -3.58 16.24
C GLY A 267 -11.70 -3.89 17.73
N ARG A 268 -12.61 -4.80 18.09
CA ARG A 268 -12.85 -5.21 19.47
C ARG A 268 -12.99 -6.71 19.55
N ALA A 269 -12.46 -7.30 20.62
CA ALA A 269 -12.54 -8.73 20.89
C ALA A 269 -12.63 -8.98 22.39
N ARG A 270 -13.17 -10.15 22.75
CA ARG A 270 -13.22 -10.67 24.12
C ARG A 270 -12.66 -12.09 24.10
N ALA A 271 -11.77 -12.41 25.04
CA ALA A 271 -11.25 -13.76 25.22
C ALA A 271 -11.04 -14.06 26.71
N GLY A 272 -11.33 -15.30 27.11
CA GLY A 272 -11.04 -15.84 28.45
C GLY A 272 -9.91 -16.87 28.41
N PRO A 273 -9.31 -17.20 29.57
CA PRO A 273 -8.25 -18.19 29.65
C PRO A 273 -8.76 -19.59 29.26
N ALA A 274 -7.90 -20.41 28.66
CA ALA A 274 -8.25 -21.78 28.25
C ALA A 274 -8.55 -22.69 29.45
N GLU A 275 -7.94 -22.40 30.60
CA GLU A 275 -8.18 -23.07 31.88
C GLU A 275 -8.46 -21.98 32.93
N PRO A 276 -9.63 -22.00 33.60
CA PRO A 276 -9.86 -21.12 34.73
C PRO A 276 -8.93 -21.53 35.90
N PRO A 277 -8.35 -20.56 36.62
CA PRO A 277 -7.42 -20.81 37.72
C PRO A 277 -8.09 -21.37 38.98
#